data_AF-A0A7C1F898-F1
#
_entry.id   AF-A0A7C1F898-F1
#
_cell.length_a   1.000
_cell.length_b   1.000
_cell.length_c   1.000
_cell.angle_alpha   90.00
_cell.angle_beta   90.00
_cell.angle_gamma   90.00
#
_symmetry.space_group_name_H-M   'P 1'
#
loop_
_entity.id
_entity.type
_entity.pdbx_description
1 polymer ?
#
loop_
_entity_poly.entity_id
_entity_poly.type
_entity_poly.pdbx_seq_one_letter_code
_entity_poly.pdbx_strand_id
1 'polypeptide(L)'
;MIRRILIRRVLWSALIGFASVIAVSGISADAQVNPVLLLTPTVPPTATVPLTATPQIVLHIVRRGENLFRISLRYRTTIDAIMALNPGITDPARIYVGQQIAVPVGGGANIPTRTATTIPPTSTPTLTFTATATNTPLPTDTPTFTATVTETPTTVTITPATSIPSGATALPPTYSVTPSSTGSGGTYVVQVNDTLGSIAARFGVTVRALAEANNITNYNLITIGQRLMIPPPGVVPPTNTPTPTRTPTDTRTPTITPTPSDTRTPTNTATETPTLTPTITPTPGPTLIEPVSVGLPFDVGGQVYSFGYPEHMQAAGMTWAKSEIRWSQGQSAEIAANAIAAARSLGFNILLTINGVPAEMAADPAAYTSAYVAFVGEVAALAPDAIEVWEEPNNPDSWGEDLISPADYTDLLRASYQSIKLANPNVLVISGGLLPTDQFDGRCTANGCDDDAFLTGMAAADAGTAADCIGMHYTTGAVPPNVSVGDARSNPTHHSRYYPTMVNLYATTFPGKPLCFTEIGYLTGEGFALVPEAFAFAENITLENQAAWLAEAESLSRQNGRFRLFIVYNVDGAIYNDIDAQAGWAIVRPDGSCPACAALGEN
;
A
#
# COMPACT_ATOMS: atom_id res chain seq x y z
N MET A 1 40.89 -68.68 4.39
CA MET A 1 40.06 -69.76 3.79
C MET A 1 39.06 -69.10 2.86
N ILE A 2 39.36 -68.95 1.56
CA ILE A 2 39.13 -69.90 0.45
C ILE A 2 37.67 -69.92 -0.06
N ARG A 3 37.51 -69.38 -1.29
CA ARG A 3 36.57 -69.69 -2.40
C ARG A 3 35.12 -69.13 -2.33
N ARG A 4 34.60 -68.38 -3.34
CA ARG A 4 34.37 -68.64 -4.80
C ARG A 4 33.42 -69.85 -5.00
N ILE A 5 32.38 -69.96 -5.85
CA ILE A 5 31.96 -69.30 -7.12
C ILE A 5 30.69 -70.06 -7.63
N LEU A 6 29.75 -69.34 -8.29
CA LEU A 6 28.92 -69.70 -9.49
C LEU A 6 27.95 -70.94 -9.58
N ILE A 7 26.79 -70.69 -10.24
CA ILE A 7 26.35 -71.18 -11.60
C ILE A 7 25.04 -72.00 -11.81
N ARG A 8 24.25 -71.51 -12.80
CA ARG A 8 23.34 -72.12 -13.84
C ARG A 8 22.01 -72.81 -13.44
N ARG A 9 20.84 -72.37 -13.94
CA ARG A 9 20.19 -72.45 -15.30
C ARG A 9 19.59 -73.84 -15.63
N VAL A 10 18.27 -73.91 -15.89
CA VAL A 10 17.61 -74.80 -16.86
C VAL A 10 16.30 -74.16 -17.40
N LEU A 11 16.12 -74.22 -18.73
CA LEU A 11 14.95 -73.86 -19.58
C LEU A 11 13.97 -75.04 -19.71
N TRP A 12 12.73 -74.85 -20.19
CA TRP A 12 11.98 -75.80 -21.05
C TRP A 12 10.87 -75.08 -21.86
N SER A 13 10.48 -75.67 -23.00
CA SER A 13 9.82 -75.08 -24.19
C SER A 13 8.42 -75.65 -24.50
N ALA A 14 7.72 -75.08 -25.53
CA ALA A 14 6.79 -75.69 -26.55
C ALA A 14 5.43 -74.93 -26.70
N LEU A 15 4.69 -74.82 -27.84
CA LEU A 15 4.85 -74.87 -29.33
C LEU A 15 3.44 -74.82 -30.01
N ILE A 16 3.33 -74.28 -31.26
CA ILE A 16 2.37 -74.56 -32.39
C ILE A 16 0.91 -73.99 -32.33
N GLY A 17 0.23 -73.46 -33.38
CA GLY A 17 0.51 -73.16 -34.81
C GLY A 17 -0.76 -72.91 -35.71
N PHE A 18 -0.58 -72.17 -36.84
CA PHE A 18 -1.25 -72.16 -38.20
C PHE A 18 -2.80 -71.99 -38.39
N ALA A 19 -3.41 -71.40 -39.46
CA ALA A 19 -3.01 -70.72 -40.72
C ALA A 19 -4.17 -69.94 -41.45
N SER A 20 -3.79 -69.13 -42.46
CA SER A 20 -4.49 -68.28 -43.47
C SER A 20 -5.56 -68.94 -44.40
N VAL A 21 -6.39 -68.20 -45.19
CA VAL A 21 -6.17 -67.86 -46.65
C VAL A 21 -7.33 -67.05 -47.34
N ILE A 22 -6.94 -65.98 -48.06
CA ILE A 22 -7.31 -65.42 -49.43
C ILE A 22 -8.66 -64.72 -49.78
N ALA A 23 -8.49 -63.68 -50.64
CA ALA A 23 -9.31 -62.55 -51.11
C ALA A 23 -10.22 -62.77 -52.37
N VAL A 24 -11.01 -61.74 -52.76
CA VAL A 24 -11.00 -61.00 -54.06
C VAL A 24 -12.17 -59.96 -54.13
N SER A 25 -11.98 -58.94 -54.97
CA SER A 25 -12.60 -57.62 -55.23
C SER A 25 -13.98 -57.51 -55.93
N GLY A 26 -14.67 -56.36 -55.75
CA GLY A 26 -15.32 -55.61 -56.87
C GLY A 26 -16.77 -55.07 -56.75
N ILE A 27 -16.91 -53.73 -56.82
CA ILE A 27 -17.89 -52.91 -57.61
C ILE A 27 -19.34 -52.63 -57.12
N SER A 28 -19.64 -51.31 -57.07
CA SER A 28 -20.86 -50.50 -57.31
C SER A 28 -22.08 -50.40 -56.38
N ALA A 29 -22.32 -49.13 -55.98
CA ALA A 29 -23.56 -48.34 -55.94
C ALA A 29 -24.90 -49.00 -55.60
N ASP A 30 -25.55 -48.53 -54.53
CA ASP A 30 -26.78 -47.75 -54.69
C ASP A 30 -27.16 -46.97 -53.42
N ALA A 31 -27.69 -45.77 -53.63
CA ALA A 31 -28.20 -44.89 -52.60
C ALA A 31 -29.60 -45.34 -52.17
N GLN A 32 -29.79 -45.63 -50.88
CA GLN A 32 -31.11 -45.73 -50.27
C GLN A 32 -31.11 -44.99 -48.93
N VAL A 33 -31.95 -43.96 -48.89
CA VAL A 33 -32.21 -43.06 -47.79
C VAL A 33 -32.90 -43.82 -46.66
N ASN A 34 -32.32 -43.80 -45.46
CA ASN A 34 -32.99 -44.24 -44.23
C ASN A 34 -33.01 -43.07 -43.24
N PRO A 35 -34.16 -42.70 -42.65
CA PRO A 35 -34.25 -41.55 -41.77
C PRO A 35 -33.46 -41.81 -40.48
N VAL A 36 -32.49 -40.93 -40.19
CA VAL A 36 -31.71 -40.93 -38.95
C VAL A 36 -32.65 -40.54 -37.80
N LEU A 37 -32.95 -41.51 -36.94
CA LEU A 37 -33.51 -41.27 -35.61
C LEU A 37 -32.40 -40.62 -34.77
N LEU A 38 -32.49 -39.31 -34.55
CA LEU A 38 -31.64 -38.57 -33.62
C LEU A 38 -31.97 -39.01 -32.19
N LEU A 39 -31.26 -40.04 -31.71
CA LEU A 39 -31.10 -40.26 -30.27
C LEU A 39 -30.07 -39.27 -29.77
N THR A 40 -30.52 -38.23 -29.07
CA THR A 40 -29.65 -37.39 -28.26
C THR A 40 -29.10 -38.25 -27.11
N PRO A 41 -27.77 -38.34 -26.90
CA PRO A 41 -27.28 -38.92 -25.66
C PRO A 41 -27.58 -37.94 -24.52
N THR A 42 -28.53 -38.29 -23.66
CA THR A 42 -28.69 -37.64 -22.36
C THR A 42 -27.48 -37.98 -21.50
N VAL A 43 -26.53 -37.05 -21.41
CA VAL A 43 -25.46 -37.10 -20.42
C VAL A 43 -26.14 -36.96 -19.04
N PRO A 44 -26.04 -37.95 -18.13
CA PRO A 44 -26.56 -37.78 -16.78
C PRO A 44 -25.77 -36.65 -16.10
N PRO A 45 -26.42 -35.80 -15.28
CA PRO A 45 -25.73 -34.74 -14.57
C PRO A 45 -24.64 -35.35 -13.70
N THR A 46 -23.38 -34.99 -13.99
CA THR A 46 -22.24 -35.30 -13.15
C THR A 46 -22.48 -34.71 -11.77
N ALA A 47 -22.76 -35.56 -10.79
CA ALA A 47 -22.77 -35.15 -9.39
C ALA A 47 -21.34 -34.80 -8.99
N THR A 48 -21.05 -33.51 -8.85
CA THR A 48 -19.86 -33.02 -8.17
C THR A 48 -20.00 -33.33 -6.69
N VAL A 49 -19.31 -34.36 -6.21
CA VAL A 49 -19.06 -34.53 -4.78
C VAL A 49 -18.03 -33.47 -4.39
N PRO A 50 -18.34 -32.51 -3.50
CA PRO A 50 -17.32 -31.60 -3.00
C PRO A 50 -16.30 -32.42 -2.21
N LEU A 51 -15.06 -32.42 -2.68
CA LEU A 51 -13.92 -32.86 -1.88
C LEU A 51 -13.75 -31.82 -0.76
N THR A 52 -14.18 -32.17 0.45
CA THR A 52 -13.81 -31.42 1.65
C THR A 52 -12.32 -31.54 1.85
N ALA A 53 -11.57 -30.53 1.42
CA ALA A 53 -10.16 -30.40 1.77
C ALA A 53 -10.06 -30.27 3.30
N THR A 54 -9.29 -31.16 3.93
CA THR A 54 -8.97 -31.06 5.36
C THR A 54 -8.21 -29.75 5.59
N PRO A 55 -8.65 -28.85 6.49
CA PRO A 55 -7.95 -27.59 6.72
C PRO A 55 -6.51 -27.87 7.17
N GLN A 56 -5.55 -27.20 6.53
CA GLN A 56 -4.15 -27.30 6.95
C GLN A 56 -3.99 -26.55 8.27
N ILE A 57 -3.27 -27.12 9.24
CA ILE A 57 -3.04 -26.47 10.55
C ILE A 57 -1.60 -25.95 10.59
N VAL A 58 -1.43 -24.67 10.89
CA VAL A 58 -0.12 -24.03 11.09
C VAL A 58 0.06 -23.71 12.57
N LEU A 59 1.25 -23.99 13.11
CA LEU A 59 1.62 -23.57 14.46
C LEU A 59 2.18 -22.14 14.41
N HIS A 60 1.44 -21.21 15.00
CA HIS A 60 1.78 -19.79 15.03
C HIS A 60 2.33 -19.39 16.41
N ILE A 61 3.44 -18.66 16.46
CA ILE A 61 4.00 -18.10 17.70
C ILE A 61 3.54 -16.65 17.81
N VAL A 62 2.73 -16.37 18.83
CA VAL A 62 2.16 -15.04 19.09
C VAL A 62 3.29 -14.03 19.33
N ARG A 63 3.26 -12.92 18.60
CA ARG A 63 4.22 -11.81 18.66
C ARG A 63 3.69 -10.67 19.52
N ARG A 64 4.57 -9.73 19.87
CA ARG A 64 4.21 -8.51 20.62
C ARG A 64 3.17 -7.71 19.83
N GLY A 65 2.04 -7.41 20.46
CA GLY A 65 0.95 -6.64 19.85
C GLY A 65 -0.12 -7.46 19.10
N GLU A 66 0.06 -8.77 18.92
CA GLU A 66 -0.94 -9.62 18.26
C GLU A 66 -2.13 -9.98 19.16
N ASN A 67 -3.27 -10.22 18.54
CA ASN A 67 -4.48 -10.79 19.15
C ASN A 67 -5.12 -11.80 18.19
N LEU A 68 -6.07 -12.61 18.67
CA LEU A 68 -6.69 -13.65 17.84
C LEU A 68 -7.40 -13.10 16.60
N PHE A 69 -7.90 -11.86 16.65
CA PHE A 69 -8.52 -11.21 15.48
C PHE A 69 -7.48 -10.98 14.36
N ARG A 70 -6.36 -10.34 14.68
CA ARG A 70 -5.26 -10.09 13.72
C ARG A 70 -4.68 -11.39 13.16
N ILE A 71 -4.54 -12.40 14.02
CA ILE A 71 -4.07 -13.74 13.60
C ILE A 71 -5.11 -14.40 12.68
N SER A 72 -6.41 -14.27 12.97
CA SER A 72 -7.47 -14.80 12.12
C SER A 72 -7.47 -14.17 10.72
N LEU A 73 -7.25 -12.86 10.63
CA LEU A 73 -7.11 -12.15 9.36
C LEU A 73 -5.89 -12.62 8.58
N ARG A 74 -4.73 -12.73 9.23
CA ARG A 74 -3.48 -13.21 8.62
C ARG A 74 -3.63 -14.58 7.94
N TYR A 75 -4.29 -15.52 8.61
CA TYR A 75 -4.44 -16.89 8.12
C TYR A 75 -5.76 -17.14 7.37
N ARG A 76 -6.53 -16.07 7.10
CA ARG A 76 -7.84 -16.11 6.42
C ARG A 76 -8.78 -17.13 7.05
N THR A 77 -8.92 -17.03 8.37
CA THR A 77 -9.73 -17.90 9.21
C THR A 77 -10.55 -17.05 10.18
N THR A 78 -11.24 -17.67 11.13
CA THR A 78 -12.00 -16.95 12.17
C THR A 78 -11.38 -17.14 13.54
N ILE A 79 -11.65 -16.21 14.45
CA ILE A 79 -11.29 -16.35 15.87
C ILE A 79 -11.84 -17.66 16.41
N ASP A 80 -13.10 -17.99 16.10
CA ASP A 80 -13.76 -19.21 16.55
C ASP A 80 -13.04 -20.48 16.04
N ALA A 81 -12.59 -20.48 14.78
CA ALA A 81 -11.84 -21.61 14.22
C ALA A 81 -10.46 -21.76 14.86
N ILE A 82 -9.80 -20.65 15.21
CA ILE A 82 -8.55 -20.68 15.99
C ILE A 82 -8.83 -21.22 17.39
N MET A 83 -9.83 -20.70 18.09
CA MET A 83 -10.18 -21.13 19.44
C MET A 83 -10.58 -22.61 19.48
N ALA A 84 -11.29 -23.11 18.46
CA ALA A 84 -11.65 -24.51 18.34
C ALA A 84 -10.44 -25.46 18.29
N LEU A 85 -9.30 -25.01 17.75
CA LEU A 85 -8.04 -25.76 17.74
C LEU A 85 -7.18 -25.51 18.99
N ASN A 86 -7.53 -24.51 19.82
CA ASN A 86 -6.77 -24.11 20.99
C ASN A 86 -7.66 -24.07 22.24
N PRO A 87 -8.11 -25.23 22.75
CA PRO A 87 -9.03 -25.31 23.88
C PRO A 87 -8.47 -24.71 25.19
N GLY A 88 -7.16 -24.46 25.28
CA GLY A 88 -6.53 -23.74 26.39
C GLY A 88 -6.74 -22.22 26.37
N ILE A 89 -7.22 -21.64 25.27
CA ILE A 89 -7.55 -20.22 25.14
C ILE A 89 -9.03 -20.07 25.48
N THR A 90 -9.33 -19.89 26.76
CA THR A 90 -10.69 -19.72 27.25
C THR A 90 -11.21 -18.28 27.11
N ASP A 91 -10.29 -17.33 26.89
CA ASP A 91 -10.59 -15.92 26.62
C ASP A 91 -9.79 -15.48 25.37
N PRO A 92 -10.45 -15.09 24.27
CA PRO A 92 -9.76 -14.68 23.03
C PRO A 92 -8.87 -13.44 23.21
N ALA A 93 -9.06 -12.67 24.28
CA ALA A 93 -8.22 -11.52 24.64
C ALA A 93 -6.97 -11.91 25.44
N ARG A 94 -6.81 -13.18 25.84
CA ARG A 94 -5.69 -13.66 26.66
C ARG A 94 -4.79 -14.60 25.88
N ILE A 95 -4.04 -14.01 24.94
CA ILE A 95 -2.88 -14.65 24.33
C ILE A 95 -1.61 -13.89 24.73
N TYR A 96 -0.49 -14.60 24.85
CA TYR A 96 0.77 -14.05 25.34
C TYR A 96 1.86 -14.11 24.28
N VAL A 97 2.77 -13.14 24.28
CA VAL A 97 3.95 -13.17 23.42
C VAL A 97 4.76 -14.45 23.67
N GLY A 98 5.15 -15.13 22.58
CA GLY A 98 5.83 -16.42 22.61
C GLY A 98 4.90 -17.62 22.75
N GLN A 99 3.60 -17.42 22.98
CA GLN A 99 2.62 -18.51 23.03
C GLN A 99 2.45 -19.15 21.65
N GLN A 100 2.50 -20.48 21.59
CA GLN A 100 2.20 -21.23 20.38
C GLN A 100 0.71 -21.54 20.30
N ILE A 101 0.08 -21.20 19.17
CA ILE A 101 -1.33 -21.47 18.91
C ILE A 101 -1.50 -22.15 17.54
N ALA A 102 -2.38 -23.15 17.47
CA ALA A 102 -2.71 -23.87 16.26
C ALA A 102 -3.73 -23.08 15.45
N VAL A 103 -3.39 -22.68 14.22
CA VAL A 103 -4.24 -21.84 13.38
C VAL A 103 -4.66 -22.64 12.15
N PRO A 104 -5.97 -22.76 11.85
CA PRO A 104 -6.40 -23.38 10.60
C PRO A 104 -6.17 -22.41 9.45
N VAL A 105 -5.56 -22.91 8.37
CA VAL A 105 -5.28 -22.18 7.13
C VAL A 105 -6.17 -22.75 6.03
N GLY A 106 -6.88 -21.86 5.34
CA GLY A 106 -7.77 -22.24 4.23
C GLY A 106 -9.12 -22.84 4.65
N GLY A 107 -9.50 -22.73 5.92
CA GLY A 107 -10.78 -23.22 6.44
C GLY A 107 -11.77 -22.09 6.74
N GLY A 108 -12.58 -21.72 5.74
CA GLY A 108 -13.93 -21.15 5.92
C GLY A 108 -14.05 -19.73 6.48
N ALA A 109 -13.87 -18.73 5.62
CA ALA A 109 -14.67 -17.50 5.73
C ALA A 109 -15.97 -17.71 4.94
N ASN A 110 -17.10 -17.21 5.48
CA ASN A 110 -18.35 -17.06 4.74
C ASN A 110 -18.08 -16.29 3.44
N ILE A 111 -17.95 -17.00 2.32
CA ILE A 111 -18.08 -16.40 0.99
C ILE A 111 -19.58 -16.13 0.82
N PRO A 112 -20.05 -14.88 0.62
CA PRO A 112 -21.39 -14.68 0.13
C PRO A 112 -21.50 -15.43 -1.20
N THR A 113 -22.42 -16.38 -1.29
CA THR A 113 -22.68 -17.16 -2.50
C THR A 113 -22.84 -16.21 -3.68
N ARG A 114 -21.80 -16.05 -4.51
CA ARG A 114 -21.97 -15.45 -5.83
C ARG A 114 -22.82 -16.43 -6.60
N THR A 115 -24.09 -16.08 -6.79
CA THR A 115 -24.89 -16.64 -7.88
C THR A 115 -24.05 -16.47 -9.14
N ALA A 116 -23.64 -17.58 -9.75
CA ALA A 116 -23.00 -17.54 -11.04
C ALA A 116 -24.01 -16.97 -12.05
N THR A 117 -23.85 -15.70 -12.41
CA THR A 117 -24.50 -15.16 -13.60
C THR A 117 -23.96 -15.96 -14.77
N THR A 118 -24.84 -16.74 -15.39
CA THR A 118 -24.59 -17.42 -16.66
C THR A 118 -24.23 -16.37 -17.70
N ILE A 119 -22.95 -16.30 -18.09
CA ILE A 119 -22.53 -15.57 -19.28
C ILE A 119 -22.97 -16.43 -20.49
N PRO A 120 -23.73 -15.90 -21.46
CA PRO A 120 -24.03 -16.63 -22.69
C PRO A 120 -22.73 -16.92 -23.45
N PRO A 121 -22.62 -18.04 -24.19
CA PRO A 121 -21.41 -18.36 -24.92
C PRO A 121 -21.19 -17.33 -26.04
N THR A 122 -20.24 -16.41 -25.82
CA THR A 122 -19.73 -15.52 -26.86
C THR A 122 -18.76 -16.32 -27.74
N SER A 123 -19.01 -16.27 -29.05
CA SER A 123 -18.23 -16.88 -30.11
C SER A 123 -16.71 -16.67 -29.96
N THR A 124 -15.96 -17.77 -30.05
CA THR A 124 -14.50 -17.78 -30.23
C THR A 124 -14.11 -16.94 -31.46
N PRO A 125 -13.20 -15.96 -31.36
CA PRO A 125 -12.60 -15.39 -32.55
C PRO A 125 -11.65 -16.43 -33.16
N THR A 126 -12.00 -16.93 -34.34
CA THR A 126 -11.12 -17.75 -35.18
C THR A 126 -9.99 -16.86 -35.71
N LEU A 127 -8.77 -17.05 -35.22
CA LEU A 127 -7.58 -16.50 -35.87
C LEU A 127 -7.21 -17.41 -37.06
N THR A 128 -7.62 -17.02 -38.27
CA THR A 128 -7.13 -17.60 -39.52
C THR A 128 -5.73 -17.07 -39.82
N PHE A 129 -4.71 -17.93 -39.75
CA PHE A 129 -3.38 -17.64 -40.28
C PHE A 129 -3.28 -18.23 -41.69
N THR A 130 -3.13 -17.38 -42.72
CA THR A 130 -2.84 -17.82 -44.08
C THR A 130 -1.33 -17.97 -44.23
N ALA A 131 -0.81 -19.19 -44.12
CA ALA A 131 0.59 -19.48 -44.37
C ALA A 131 0.84 -19.68 -45.88
N THR A 132 1.53 -18.73 -46.51
CA THR A 132 2.07 -18.88 -47.86
C THR A 132 3.36 -19.68 -47.80
N ALA A 133 3.33 -20.93 -48.30
CA ALA A 133 4.50 -21.78 -48.36
C ALA A 133 5.52 -21.24 -49.39
N THR A 134 6.75 -20.97 -48.94
CA THR A 134 7.92 -20.86 -49.81
C THR A 134 8.92 -21.93 -49.41
N ASN A 135 9.31 -22.74 -50.40
CA ASN A 135 10.20 -23.89 -50.24
C ASN A 135 11.66 -23.44 -50.22
N THR A 136 12.35 -23.63 -49.11
CA THR A 136 13.82 -23.70 -49.06
C THR A 136 14.27 -24.53 -47.84
N PRO A 137 15.17 -25.52 -47.98
CA PRO A 137 15.62 -26.37 -46.88
C PRO A 137 16.97 -25.92 -46.28
N LEU A 138 17.11 -26.03 -44.95
CA LEU A 138 18.39 -26.10 -44.22
C LEU A 138 18.17 -26.74 -42.83
N PRO A 139 19.20 -27.17 -42.07
CA PRO A 139 19.41 -28.56 -41.73
C PRO A 139 19.15 -28.87 -40.24
N THR A 140 19.10 -30.17 -40.00
CA THR A 140 18.89 -30.93 -38.78
C THR A 140 19.98 -30.71 -37.73
N ASP A 141 19.58 -30.50 -36.47
CA ASP A 141 20.08 -31.24 -35.28
C ASP A 141 19.65 -30.54 -33.98
N THR A 142 18.87 -31.20 -33.11
CA THR A 142 18.89 -31.14 -31.62
C THR A 142 17.89 -32.18 -31.05
N PRO A 143 18.24 -32.96 -30.01
CA PRO A 143 17.55 -34.20 -29.64
C PRO A 143 16.28 -34.03 -28.77
N THR A 144 15.39 -35.01 -28.88
CA THR A 144 14.15 -35.17 -28.09
C THR A 144 14.40 -36.04 -26.85
N PHE A 145 13.93 -35.60 -25.68
CA PHE A 145 13.84 -36.42 -24.47
C PHE A 145 12.40 -36.90 -24.29
N THR A 146 12.21 -38.22 -24.14
CA THR A 146 10.92 -38.85 -23.84
C THR A 146 10.99 -39.44 -22.43
N ALA A 147 10.09 -39.02 -21.54
CA ALA A 147 9.90 -39.64 -20.23
C ALA A 147 8.51 -40.28 -20.17
N THR A 148 8.47 -41.58 -19.88
CA THR A 148 7.26 -42.37 -19.63
C THR A 148 7.20 -42.67 -18.15
N VAL A 149 6.11 -42.33 -17.47
CA VAL A 149 5.84 -42.74 -16.09
C VAL A 149 4.59 -43.62 -16.09
N THR A 150 4.74 -44.83 -15.54
CA THR A 150 3.68 -45.80 -15.30
C THR A 150 3.50 -45.93 -13.79
N GLU A 151 2.32 -45.60 -13.27
CA GLU A 151 1.94 -46.03 -11.92
C GLU A 151 0.50 -46.54 -11.90
N THR A 152 0.33 -47.65 -11.18
CA THR A 152 -0.94 -48.32 -10.87
C THR A 152 -1.14 -48.24 -9.36
N PRO A 153 -2.29 -47.80 -8.84
CA PRO A 153 -2.59 -48.02 -7.43
C PRO A 153 -3.59 -49.18 -7.24
N THR A 154 -3.26 -50.03 -6.27
CA THR A 154 -4.07 -51.17 -5.81
C THR A 154 -5.09 -50.69 -4.78
N THR A 155 -6.36 -51.05 -4.94
CA THR A 155 -7.46 -50.66 -4.04
C THR A 155 -7.59 -51.62 -2.85
N VAL A 156 -7.70 -51.08 -1.63
CA VAL A 156 -8.11 -51.82 -0.42
C VAL A 156 -9.57 -51.47 -0.11
N THR A 157 -10.42 -52.48 -0.02
CA THR A 157 -11.86 -52.36 0.27
C THR A 157 -12.11 -52.53 1.77
N ILE A 158 -12.84 -51.59 2.37
CA ILE A 158 -13.49 -51.78 3.68
C ILE A 158 -14.98 -51.47 3.54
N THR A 159 -15.80 -52.43 3.97
CA THR A 159 -17.25 -52.45 3.87
C THR A 159 -17.88 -51.88 5.15
N PRO A 160 -18.88 -50.98 5.08
CA PRO A 160 -19.73 -50.69 6.23
C PRO A 160 -21.07 -51.44 6.12
N ALA A 161 -21.53 -51.95 7.27
CA ALA A 161 -22.77 -52.69 7.42
C ALA A 161 -23.93 -51.82 7.94
N THR A 162 -25.11 -52.01 7.32
CA THR A 162 -26.50 -51.98 7.84
C THR A 162 -27.10 -50.76 8.58
N SER A 163 -27.92 -50.02 7.83
CA SER A 163 -29.38 -49.72 7.99
C SER A 163 -30.03 -49.42 9.36
N ILE A 164 -30.72 -48.27 9.46
CA ILE A 164 -31.98 -47.99 10.22
C ILE A 164 -32.83 -46.94 9.40
N PRO A 165 -34.18 -46.96 9.42
CA PRO A 165 -35.02 -46.52 8.31
C PRO A 165 -35.52 -45.06 8.37
N SER A 166 -35.92 -44.58 7.18
CA SER A 166 -36.56 -43.29 6.89
C SER A 166 -38.04 -43.26 7.28
N GLY A 167 -38.48 -42.15 7.87
CA GLY A 167 -39.90 -41.80 7.92
C GLY A 167 -40.24 -40.66 8.89
N ALA A 168 -40.28 -39.42 8.38
CA ALA A 168 -41.39 -38.47 8.58
C ALA A 168 -40.99 -37.05 8.11
N THR A 169 -41.72 -36.57 7.12
CA THR A 169 -41.81 -35.18 6.65
C THR A 169 -42.09 -34.18 7.77
N ALA A 170 -41.20 -33.21 7.94
CA ALA A 170 -41.51 -31.90 8.52
C ALA A 170 -40.69 -30.82 7.80
N LEU A 171 -41.37 -29.77 7.36
CA LEU A 171 -40.78 -28.60 6.69
C LEU A 171 -39.63 -28.01 7.54
N PRO A 172 -38.53 -27.51 6.94
CA PRO A 172 -37.48 -26.86 7.71
C PRO A 172 -38.03 -25.60 8.39
N PRO A 173 -37.75 -25.38 9.68
CA PRO A 173 -38.12 -24.12 10.34
C PRO A 173 -37.35 -22.98 9.69
N THR A 174 -38.08 -21.96 9.25
CA THR A 174 -37.52 -20.66 8.92
C THR A 174 -36.84 -20.11 10.18
N TYR A 175 -35.51 -20.00 10.16
CA TYR A 175 -34.78 -19.24 11.17
C TYR A 175 -35.03 -17.75 10.95
N SER A 176 -36.17 -17.27 11.44
CA SER A 176 -36.33 -15.88 11.81
C SER A 176 -35.50 -15.66 13.07
N VAL A 177 -34.33 -15.04 12.93
CA VAL A 177 -33.63 -14.47 14.09
C VAL A 177 -34.43 -13.26 14.52
N THR A 178 -35.41 -13.51 15.38
CA THR A 178 -36.07 -12.46 16.16
C THR A 178 -35.07 -11.99 17.21
N PRO A 179 -34.66 -10.71 17.23
CA PRO A 179 -33.84 -10.19 18.31
C PRO A 179 -34.71 -10.07 19.55
N SER A 180 -34.62 -11.04 20.47
CA SER A 180 -35.11 -10.84 21.83
C SER A 180 -34.17 -9.88 22.54
N SER A 181 -34.60 -8.63 22.63
CA SER A 181 -34.05 -7.65 23.56
C SER A 181 -34.45 -8.00 24.98
N THR A 182 -33.49 -7.94 25.91
CA THR A 182 -33.65 -7.42 27.28
C THR A 182 -32.29 -7.43 27.96
N GLY A 183 -31.61 -6.29 27.89
CA GLY A 183 -30.30 -6.06 28.50
C GLY A 183 -29.88 -4.61 28.29
N SER A 184 -30.55 -3.73 29.04
CA SER A 184 -30.42 -2.28 29.16
C SER A 184 -29.03 -1.68 28.88
N GLY A 185 -29.01 -0.45 28.35
CA GLY A 185 -27.83 0.42 28.29
C GLY A 185 -27.18 0.55 29.68
N GLY A 186 -26.22 -0.32 29.93
CA GLY A 186 -25.48 -0.42 31.19
C GLY A 186 -24.21 0.40 31.12
N THR A 187 -23.70 0.75 32.29
CA THR A 187 -22.36 1.34 32.40
C THR A 187 -21.32 0.24 32.52
N TYR A 188 -20.36 0.20 31.61
CA TYR A 188 -19.19 -0.66 31.66
C TYR A 188 -18.01 0.09 32.31
N VAL A 189 -17.31 -0.54 33.26
CA VAL A 189 -16.09 0.02 33.84
C VAL A 189 -14.91 -0.55 33.06
N VAL A 190 -14.14 0.31 32.39
CA VAL A 190 -12.93 -0.06 31.64
C VAL A 190 -11.98 -0.81 32.55
N GLN A 191 -11.63 -2.04 32.17
CA GLN A 191 -10.69 -2.90 32.86
C GLN A 191 -9.29 -2.74 32.29
N VAL A 192 -8.31 -3.34 32.97
CA VAL A 192 -6.93 -3.40 32.45
C VAL A 192 -6.92 -4.08 31.07
N ASN A 193 -6.24 -3.44 30.11
CA ASN A 193 -6.11 -3.85 28.71
C ASN A 193 -7.38 -3.75 27.85
N ASP A 194 -8.42 -3.05 28.30
CA ASP A 194 -9.55 -2.73 27.43
C ASP A 194 -9.21 -1.64 26.41
N THR A 195 -9.80 -1.74 25.22
CA THR A 195 -9.85 -0.69 24.20
C THR A 195 -11.30 -0.42 23.81
N LEU A 196 -11.61 0.73 23.20
CA LEU A 196 -12.97 0.98 22.72
C LEU A 196 -13.41 -0.08 21.71
N GLY A 197 -12.47 -0.62 20.92
CA GLY A 197 -12.69 -1.74 20.01
C GLY A 197 -13.10 -3.03 20.72
N SER A 198 -12.36 -3.45 21.75
CA SER A 198 -12.67 -4.68 22.49
C SER A 198 -13.99 -4.59 23.24
N ILE A 199 -14.31 -3.42 23.80
CA ILE A 199 -15.56 -3.16 24.51
C ILE A 199 -16.73 -3.13 23.52
N ALA A 200 -16.61 -2.43 22.40
CA ALA A 200 -17.67 -2.33 21.40
C ALA A 200 -18.04 -3.72 20.84
N ALA A 201 -17.03 -4.52 20.48
CA ALA A 201 -17.22 -5.89 20.02
C ALA A 201 -17.91 -6.77 21.08
N ARG A 202 -17.51 -6.65 22.35
CA ARG A 202 -18.11 -7.40 23.47
C ARG A 202 -19.61 -7.13 23.62
N PHE A 203 -20.06 -5.90 23.35
CA PHE A 203 -21.45 -5.51 23.50
C PHE A 203 -22.23 -5.49 22.18
N GLY A 204 -21.63 -5.92 21.07
CA GLY A 204 -22.29 -5.93 19.76
C GLY A 204 -22.65 -4.54 19.25
N VAL A 205 -21.86 -3.52 19.61
CA VAL A 205 -22.00 -2.14 19.16
C VAL A 205 -20.79 -1.74 18.31
N THR A 206 -20.90 -0.67 17.54
CA THR A 206 -19.74 -0.14 16.81
C THR A 206 -18.88 0.73 17.72
N VAL A 207 -17.58 0.78 17.44
CA VAL A 207 -16.63 1.64 18.18
C VAL A 207 -17.08 3.10 18.14
N ARG A 208 -17.58 3.53 16.98
CA ARG A 208 -18.14 4.87 16.76
C ARG A 208 -19.36 5.15 17.65
N ALA A 209 -20.35 4.26 17.66
CA ALA A 209 -21.54 4.42 18.49
C ALA A 209 -21.19 4.43 19.99
N LEU A 210 -20.22 3.62 20.40
CA LEU A 210 -19.73 3.61 21.77
C LEU A 210 -18.97 4.90 22.14
N ALA A 211 -18.14 5.42 21.24
CA ALA A 211 -17.40 6.67 21.45
C ALA A 211 -18.35 7.88 21.51
N GLU A 212 -19.30 7.96 20.59
CA GLU A 212 -20.33 9.02 20.53
C GLU A 212 -21.23 9.01 21.77
N ALA A 213 -21.68 7.83 22.21
CA ALA A 213 -22.48 7.69 23.43
C ALA A 213 -21.74 8.18 24.69
N ASN A 214 -20.41 8.26 24.66
CA ASN A 214 -19.56 8.63 25.80
C ASN A 214 -18.80 9.94 25.62
N ASN A 215 -19.09 10.70 24.56
CA ASN A 215 -18.35 11.92 24.20
C ASN A 215 -16.83 11.71 24.10
N ILE A 216 -16.39 10.54 23.64
CA ILE A 216 -14.97 10.23 23.47
C ILE A 216 -14.53 10.64 22.07
N THR A 217 -13.66 11.63 22.00
CA THR A 217 -13.11 12.16 20.75
C THR A 217 -11.81 11.46 20.33
N ASN A 218 -11.03 10.97 21.28
CA ASN A 218 -9.84 10.16 21.03
C ASN A 218 -10.11 8.68 21.33
N TYR A 219 -10.17 7.86 20.27
CA TYR A 219 -10.56 6.46 20.32
C TYR A 219 -9.53 5.57 21.05
N ASN A 220 -8.32 6.08 21.21
CA ASN A 220 -7.20 5.40 21.86
C ASN A 220 -7.06 5.79 23.34
N LEU A 221 -7.86 6.76 23.82
CA LEU A 221 -7.75 7.29 25.18
C LEU A 221 -8.95 6.88 26.03
N ILE A 222 -8.93 5.62 26.47
CA ILE A 222 -9.76 5.17 27.60
C ILE A 222 -8.87 4.78 28.77
N THR A 223 -9.28 5.17 29.96
CA THR A 223 -8.51 4.94 31.19
C THR A 223 -9.12 3.83 32.01
N ILE A 224 -8.28 2.99 32.63
CA ILE A 224 -8.75 1.92 33.51
C ILE A 224 -9.59 2.54 34.64
N GLY A 225 -10.76 1.98 34.89
CA GLY A 225 -11.75 2.51 35.85
C GLY A 225 -12.74 3.51 35.23
N GLN A 226 -12.55 3.95 33.99
CA GLN A 226 -13.47 4.83 33.28
C GLN A 226 -14.83 4.14 33.07
N ARG A 227 -15.91 4.88 33.28
CA ARG A 227 -17.29 4.39 33.13
C ARG A 227 -17.83 4.76 31.76
N LEU A 228 -18.10 3.76 30.91
CA LEU A 228 -18.68 3.91 29.58
C LEU A 228 -20.16 3.49 29.57
N MET A 229 -21.03 4.37 29.10
CA MET A 229 -22.41 4.07 28.72
C MET A 229 -22.42 3.23 27.44
N ILE A 230 -22.90 2.00 27.53
CA ILE A 230 -23.03 1.11 26.36
C ILE A 230 -24.37 1.43 25.65
N PRO A 231 -24.35 1.83 24.35
CA PRO A 231 -25.59 2.08 23.61
C PRO A 231 -26.31 0.76 23.27
N PRO A 232 -27.62 0.78 22.99
CA PRO A 232 -28.36 -0.41 22.57
C PRO A 232 -27.81 -0.97 21.25
N PRO A 233 -27.64 -2.30 21.12
CA PRO A 233 -27.24 -2.92 19.85
C PRO A 233 -28.26 -2.64 18.74
N GLY A 234 -27.78 -2.23 17.57
CA GLY A 234 -28.62 -2.06 16.37
C GLY A 234 -29.23 -0.66 16.13
N VAL A 235 -28.85 0.36 16.90
CA VAL A 235 -29.20 1.75 16.55
C VAL A 235 -28.13 2.31 15.62
N VAL A 236 -28.45 2.40 14.33
CA VAL A 236 -27.74 3.31 13.41
C VAL A 236 -28.25 4.73 13.72
N PRO A 237 -27.42 5.68 14.17
CA PRO A 237 -27.91 7.04 14.42
C PRO A 237 -28.32 7.70 13.10
N PRO A 238 -29.40 8.51 13.07
CA PRO A 238 -29.78 9.25 11.88
C PRO A 238 -28.64 10.19 11.48
N THR A 239 -28.30 10.18 10.19
CA THR A 239 -27.39 11.14 9.58
C THR A 239 -27.92 12.55 9.84
N ASN A 240 -27.16 13.36 10.57
CA ASN A 240 -27.48 14.77 10.78
C ASN A 240 -27.41 15.51 9.44
N THR A 241 -28.55 15.65 8.77
CA THR A 241 -28.75 16.67 7.74
C THR A 241 -28.58 18.03 8.40
N PRO A 242 -27.62 18.87 7.99
CA PRO A 242 -27.51 20.21 8.55
C PRO A 242 -28.77 21.00 8.22
N THR A 243 -29.48 21.42 9.27
CA THR A 243 -30.57 22.39 9.18
C THR A 243 -29.98 23.74 8.78
N PRO A 244 -30.56 24.49 7.84
CA PRO A 244 -30.03 25.80 7.46
C PRO A 244 -30.19 26.78 8.64
N THR A 245 -29.05 27.16 9.23
CA THR A 245 -28.98 28.22 10.23
C THR A 245 -29.30 29.56 9.56
N ARG A 246 -30.38 30.20 10.02
CA ARG A 246 -30.80 31.54 9.59
C ARG A 246 -29.72 32.56 9.92
N THR A 247 -29.32 33.33 8.91
CA THR A 247 -28.48 34.53 9.01
C THR A 247 -29.07 35.55 10.01
N PRO A 248 -28.25 36.15 10.89
CA PRO A 248 -28.71 37.25 11.74
C PRO A 248 -28.90 38.51 10.88
N THR A 249 -30.13 39.05 10.93
CA THR A 249 -30.55 40.31 10.32
C THR A 249 -29.83 41.48 10.99
N ASP A 250 -29.01 42.19 10.20
CA ASP A 250 -28.40 43.44 10.60
C ASP A 250 -29.43 44.58 10.56
N THR A 251 -29.52 45.32 11.66
CA THR A 251 -30.52 46.37 11.90
C THR A 251 -30.03 47.69 11.30
N ARG A 252 -30.70 48.18 10.24
CA ARG A 252 -30.49 49.53 9.71
C ARG A 252 -31.45 50.53 10.37
N THR A 253 -30.93 51.71 10.68
CA THR A 253 -31.71 52.94 10.93
C THR A 253 -31.17 54.07 10.02
N PRO A 254 -32.03 54.98 9.49
CA PRO A 254 -31.82 55.63 8.20
C PRO A 254 -31.44 57.12 8.29
N THR A 255 -31.01 57.73 7.17
CA THR A 255 -31.04 59.19 6.95
C THR A 255 -31.18 59.53 5.45
N ILE A 256 -32.41 59.94 5.08
CA ILE A 256 -32.93 60.93 4.09
C ILE A 256 -31.98 61.57 3.02
N THR A 257 -32.22 61.46 1.69
CA THR A 257 -33.10 62.26 0.73
C THR A 257 -32.41 63.56 0.22
N PRO A 258 -32.47 64.03 -1.08
CA PRO A 258 -33.57 64.06 -2.09
C PRO A 258 -33.24 63.58 -3.55
N THR A 259 -34.13 62.97 -4.37
CA THR A 259 -35.31 63.48 -5.18
C THR A 259 -34.87 64.14 -6.55
N PRO A 260 -35.61 64.07 -7.70
CA PRO A 260 -36.40 62.99 -8.36
C PRO A 260 -36.27 62.90 -9.93
N SER A 261 -37.03 61.96 -10.51
CA SER A 261 -37.80 61.97 -11.80
C SER A 261 -37.11 61.94 -13.17
N ASP A 262 -37.30 60.87 -13.95
CA ASP A 262 -38.47 60.80 -14.87
C ASP A 262 -38.70 59.42 -15.53
N THR A 263 -39.90 58.88 -15.28
CA THR A 263 -40.90 58.35 -16.21
C THR A 263 -40.45 57.65 -17.53
N ARG A 264 -40.68 56.32 -17.61
CA ARG A 264 -41.56 55.64 -18.60
C ARG A 264 -41.56 54.10 -18.44
N THR A 265 -42.75 53.53 -18.32
CA THR A 265 -43.17 52.13 -18.60
C THR A 265 -44.46 52.26 -19.44
N PRO A 266 -44.98 51.26 -20.20
CA PRO A 266 -44.62 49.84 -20.25
C PRO A 266 -44.52 49.24 -21.68
N THR A 267 -44.09 47.97 -21.79
CA THR A 267 -44.79 46.95 -22.61
C THR A 267 -44.39 45.57 -22.12
N ASN A 268 -45.39 44.80 -21.67
CA ASN A 268 -45.30 43.39 -21.34
C ASN A 268 -45.14 42.55 -22.61
N THR A 269 -44.24 41.59 -22.62
CA THR A 269 -44.39 40.37 -23.41
C THR A 269 -43.83 39.21 -22.60
N ALA A 270 -44.71 38.27 -22.27
CA ALA A 270 -44.36 37.03 -21.60
C ALA A 270 -43.57 36.15 -22.56
N THR A 271 -42.46 35.59 -22.10
CA THR A 271 -41.79 34.47 -22.77
C THR A 271 -41.20 33.55 -21.71
N GLU A 272 -41.33 32.27 -22.00
CA GLU A 272 -41.39 31.14 -21.09
C GLU A 272 -40.09 30.89 -20.33
N THR A 273 -40.27 30.34 -19.12
CA THR A 273 -39.22 29.85 -18.22
C THR A 273 -38.61 28.55 -18.76
N PRO A 274 -37.30 28.49 -19.08
CA PRO A 274 -36.60 27.22 -19.15
C PRO A 274 -36.14 26.81 -17.75
N THR A 275 -36.52 25.59 -17.37
CA THR A 275 -36.02 24.85 -16.21
C THR A 275 -34.50 24.75 -16.27
N LEU A 276 -33.79 25.44 -15.38
CA LEU A 276 -32.35 25.28 -15.22
C LEU A 276 -32.08 23.99 -14.44
N THR A 277 -31.53 22.99 -15.15
CA THR A 277 -30.76 21.90 -14.55
C THR A 277 -29.62 22.51 -13.73
N PRO A 278 -29.39 22.11 -12.47
CA PRO A 278 -28.24 22.62 -11.71
C PRO A 278 -26.95 22.10 -12.34
N THR A 279 -26.30 22.94 -13.14
CA THR A 279 -24.91 22.76 -13.52
C THR A 279 -24.07 22.92 -12.25
N ILE A 280 -23.36 21.87 -11.88
CA ILE A 280 -22.37 21.90 -10.80
C ILE A 280 -21.24 22.81 -11.28
N THR A 281 -21.20 24.04 -10.80
CA THR A 281 -20.05 24.93 -11.01
C THR A 281 -18.87 24.33 -10.25
N PRO A 282 -17.75 23.97 -10.91
CA PRO A 282 -16.57 23.56 -10.19
C PRO A 282 -16.16 24.69 -9.24
N THR A 283 -15.99 24.36 -7.96
CA THR A 283 -15.39 25.25 -6.98
C THR A 283 -14.02 25.69 -7.53
N PRO A 284 -13.68 27.00 -7.52
CA PRO A 284 -12.35 27.43 -7.92
C PRO A 284 -11.32 26.67 -7.07
N GLY A 285 -10.43 25.92 -7.73
CA GLY A 285 -9.30 25.29 -7.06
C GLY A 285 -8.47 26.35 -6.32
N PRO A 286 -7.73 25.96 -5.27
CA PRO A 286 -6.85 26.90 -4.58
C PRO A 286 -5.90 27.52 -5.61
N THR A 287 -5.93 28.86 -5.71
CA THR A 287 -5.00 29.62 -6.53
C THR A 287 -3.60 29.36 -6.00
N LEU A 288 -2.81 28.56 -6.72
CA LEU A 288 -1.38 28.44 -6.46
C LEU A 288 -0.76 29.83 -6.54
N ILE A 289 0.11 30.16 -5.59
CA ILE A 289 0.91 31.39 -5.64
C ILE A 289 1.65 31.39 -6.99
N GLU A 290 1.57 32.51 -7.71
CA GLU A 290 2.20 32.73 -9.03
C GLU A 290 3.60 32.08 -9.08
N PRO A 291 3.92 31.32 -10.15
CA PRO A 291 5.19 30.63 -10.27
C PRO A 291 6.30 31.68 -10.25
N VAL A 292 7.27 31.50 -9.34
CA VAL A 292 8.57 32.13 -9.55
C VAL A 292 9.13 31.40 -10.76
N SER A 293 9.13 32.06 -11.92
CA SER A 293 9.66 31.53 -13.17
C SER A 293 11.19 31.52 -13.15
N VAL A 294 11.77 30.84 -12.18
CA VAL A 294 13.12 30.30 -12.32
C VAL A 294 12.96 29.05 -13.16
N GLY A 295 13.41 29.09 -14.42
CA GLY A 295 13.53 27.90 -15.27
C GLY A 295 14.56 26.93 -14.73
N LEU A 296 14.32 26.41 -13.52
CA LEU A 296 15.16 25.41 -12.88
C LEU A 296 15.04 24.11 -13.67
N PRO A 297 16.14 23.37 -13.84
CA PRO A 297 16.04 21.98 -14.26
C PRO A 297 15.24 21.22 -13.19
N PHE A 298 14.15 20.59 -13.61
CA PHE A 298 13.36 19.68 -12.79
C PHE A 298 13.72 18.25 -13.17
N ASP A 299 14.37 17.54 -12.25
CA ASP A 299 14.79 16.16 -12.45
C ASP A 299 13.97 15.21 -11.59
N VAL A 300 13.75 14.00 -12.12
CA VAL A 300 13.02 12.92 -11.45
C VAL A 300 13.99 11.79 -11.12
N GLY A 301 13.82 11.16 -9.97
CA GLY A 301 14.60 10.02 -9.53
C GLY A 301 13.82 9.09 -8.64
N GLY A 302 14.50 8.07 -8.13
CA GLY A 302 13.93 7.12 -7.17
C GLY A 302 14.93 6.70 -6.11
N GLN A 303 14.44 6.48 -4.90
CA GLN A 303 15.23 5.86 -3.84
C GLN A 303 15.41 4.36 -4.12
N VAL A 304 16.65 3.92 -4.05
CA VAL A 304 17.04 2.53 -4.31
C VAL A 304 17.74 1.93 -3.10
N TYR A 305 17.33 0.72 -2.71
CA TYR A 305 18.11 -0.15 -1.82
C TYR A 305 19.11 -0.99 -2.62
N SER A 306 18.79 -1.23 -3.89
CA SER A 306 19.62 -1.86 -4.88
C SER A 306 19.37 -1.26 -6.26
N PHE A 307 20.40 -1.23 -7.11
CA PHE A 307 20.23 -0.86 -8.52
C PHE A 307 19.62 -2.02 -9.34
N GLY A 308 18.62 -2.71 -8.80
CA GLY A 308 18.03 -3.92 -9.39
C GLY A 308 17.08 -3.65 -10.57
N TYR A 309 16.54 -2.43 -10.68
CA TYR A 309 15.53 -2.08 -11.68
C TYR A 309 15.86 -0.81 -12.49
N PRO A 310 17.08 -0.67 -13.06
CA PRO A 310 17.49 0.54 -13.77
C PRO A 310 16.64 0.80 -15.01
N GLU A 311 16.22 -0.24 -15.73
CA GLU A 311 15.37 -0.11 -16.93
C GLU A 311 13.97 0.44 -16.59
N HIS A 312 13.41 0.07 -15.44
CA HIS A 312 12.12 0.61 -14.98
C HIS A 312 12.22 2.09 -14.64
N MET A 313 13.28 2.48 -13.93
CA MET A 313 13.56 3.87 -13.60
C MET A 313 13.74 4.71 -14.88
N GLN A 314 14.54 4.22 -15.83
CA GLN A 314 14.75 4.90 -17.11
C GLN A 314 13.46 5.03 -17.93
N ALA A 315 12.63 3.98 -17.98
CA ALA A 315 11.34 4.02 -18.64
C ALA A 315 10.37 5.02 -17.98
N ALA A 316 10.51 5.27 -16.68
CA ALA A 316 9.76 6.27 -15.93
C ALA A 316 10.33 7.70 -16.07
N GLY A 317 11.31 7.92 -16.94
CA GLY A 317 11.96 9.22 -17.12
C GLY A 317 12.91 9.63 -15.99
N MET A 318 13.25 8.70 -15.08
CA MET A 318 14.16 8.98 -13.97
C MET A 318 15.60 9.07 -14.46
N THR A 319 16.29 10.14 -14.04
CA THR A 319 17.71 10.38 -14.31
C THR A 319 18.54 10.40 -13.03
N TRP A 320 17.89 10.31 -11.87
CA TRP A 320 18.52 10.30 -10.56
C TRP A 320 18.22 9.03 -9.77
N ALA A 321 19.19 8.58 -8.97
CA ALA A 321 19.00 7.59 -7.92
C ALA A 321 19.33 8.23 -6.57
N LYS A 322 18.54 7.95 -5.53
CA LYS A 322 18.87 8.26 -4.13
C LYS A 322 19.36 6.98 -3.45
N SER A 323 20.47 7.05 -2.74
CA SER A 323 20.97 5.99 -1.87
C SER A 323 21.30 6.56 -0.50
N GLU A 324 20.87 5.88 0.55
CA GLU A 324 21.23 6.22 1.92
C GLU A 324 22.56 5.60 2.31
N ILE A 325 23.35 6.38 3.06
CA ILE A 325 24.59 5.97 3.68
C ILE A 325 24.45 6.22 5.17
N ARG A 326 24.48 5.15 5.97
CA ARG A 326 24.61 5.26 7.42
C ARG A 326 26.08 5.28 7.80
N TRP A 327 26.53 6.39 8.37
CA TRP A 327 27.93 6.64 8.72
C TRP A 327 28.15 6.58 10.23
N SER A 328 29.13 5.79 10.64
CA SER A 328 29.72 5.76 11.98
C SER A 328 31.06 6.50 12.00
N GLN A 329 31.36 7.15 13.12
CA GLN A 329 32.58 7.91 13.31
C GLN A 329 33.83 7.06 13.06
N GLY A 330 34.72 7.57 12.21
CA GLY A 330 35.96 6.89 11.80
C GLY A 330 35.83 6.02 10.56
N GLN A 331 34.63 5.82 10.01
CA GLN A 331 34.47 5.29 8.67
C GLN A 331 34.90 6.32 7.63
N SER A 332 35.57 5.85 6.58
CA SER A 332 36.10 6.67 5.51
C SER A 332 35.09 6.84 4.37
N ALA A 333 35.30 7.85 3.51
CA ALA A 333 34.41 8.18 2.40
C ALA A 333 34.22 7.06 1.36
N GLU A 334 35.05 6.02 1.36
CA GLU A 334 34.90 4.84 0.50
C GLU A 334 33.53 4.15 0.63
N ILE A 335 32.85 4.28 1.78
CA ILE A 335 31.49 3.74 1.94
C ILE A 335 30.49 4.34 0.94
N ALA A 336 30.74 5.57 0.48
CA ALA A 336 29.94 6.24 -0.55
C ALA A 336 30.40 5.93 -1.98
N ALA A 337 31.67 5.54 -2.17
CA ALA A 337 32.26 5.36 -3.50
C ALA A 337 31.54 4.30 -4.34
N ASN A 338 31.07 3.22 -3.70
CA ASN A 338 30.36 2.14 -4.40
C ASN A 338 29.02 2.59 -4.98
N ALA A 339 28.23 3.36 -4.22
CA ALA A 339 26.95 3.88 -4.68
C ALA A 339 27.14 4.85 -5.86
N ILE A 340 28.16 5.74 -5.77
CA ILE A 340 28.52 6.67 -6.84
C ILE A 340 28.91 5.92 -8.12
N ALA A 341 29.78 4.91 -8.00
CA ALA A 341 30.22 4.12 -9.15
C ALA A 341 29.07 3.33 -9.78
N ALA A 342 28.20 2.72 -8.96
CA ALA A 342 27.03 1.97 -9.42
C ALA A 342 26.06 2.87 -10.21
N ALA A 343 25.68 4.02 -9.65
CA ALA A 343 24.79 4.98 -10.32
C ALA A 343 25.36 5.43 -11.67
N ARG A 344 26.63 5.86 -11.70
CA ARG A 344 27.29 6.31 -12.93
C ARG A 344 27.38 5.21 -13.99
N SER A 345 27.65 3.97 -13.58
CA SER A 345 27.72 2.83 -14.51
C SER A 345 26.38 2.53 -15.20
N LEU A 346 25.28 2.96 -14.58
CA LEU A 346 23.91 2.80 -15.07
C LEU A 346 23.33 4.09 -15.67
N GLY A 347 24.13 5.16 -15.74
CA GLY A 347 23.73 6.43 -16.34
C GLY A 347 22.85 7.31 -15.44
N PHE A 348 22.84 7.08 -14.13
CA PHE A 348 22.13 7.94 -13.18
C PHE A 348 23.06 8.95 -12.52
N ASN A 349 22.52 10.14 -12.27
CA ASN A 349 23.03 11.04 -11.25
C ASN A 349 22.73 10.45 -9.85
N ILE A 350 23.57 10.73 -8.86
CA ILE A 350 23.43 10.17 -7.51
C ILE A 350 23.20 11.26 -6.47
N LEU A 351 22.10 11.11 -5.73
CA LEU A 351 21.88 11.75 -4.43
C LEU A 351 22.30 10.78 -3.33
N LEU A 352 23.23 11.22 -2.48
CA LEU A 352 23.59 10.50 -1.27
C LEU A 352 22.98 11.18 -0.04
N THR A 353 22.11 10.46 0.66
CA THR A 353 21.60 10.89 1.97
C THR A 353 22.51 10.31 3.03
N ILE A 354 23.20 11.18 3.78
CA ILE A 354 24.22 10.76 4.74
C ILE A 354 23.64 10.86 6.15
N ASN A 355 23.27 9.72 6.71
CA ASN A 355 22.72 9.60 8.05
C ASN A 355 23.81 9.27 9.04
N GLY A 356 23.85 9.97 10.17
CA GLY A 356 24.72 9.59 11.27
C GLY A 356 24.13 8.48 12.15
N VAL A 357 24.84 8.15 13.22
CA VAL A 357 24.37 7.25 14.27
C VAL A 357 24.00 8.08 15.50
N PRO A 358 22.70 8.15 15.87
CA PRO A 358 22.24 8.94 17.03
C PRO A 358 22.98 8.66 18.33
N ALA A 359 23.28 7.38 18.60
CA ALA A 359 24.00 6.99 19.81
C ALA A 359 25.44 7.52 19.87
N GLU A 360 26.11 7.67 18.71
CA GLU A 360 27.45 8.24 18.63
C GLU A 360 27.39 9.76 18.75
N MET A 361 26.41 10.40 18.10
CA MET A 361 26.15 11.83 18.24
C MET A 361 25.85 12.22 19.68
N ALA A 362 25.05 11.42 20.40
CA ALA A 362 24.73 11.69 21.80
C ALA A 362 25.91 11.51 22.76
N ALA A 363 26.91 10.70 22.40
CA ALA A 363 28.06 10.45 23.25
C ALA A 363 29.00 11.67 23.32
N ASP A 364 29.24 12.34 22.18
CA ASP A 364 30.02 13.58 22.11
C ASP A 364 29.55 14.44 20.90
N PRO A 365 28.51 15.27 21.06
CA PRO A 365 27.91 15.99 19.94
C PRO A 365 28.89 16.90 19.19
N ALA A 366 29.83 17.53 19.91
CA ALA A 366 30.78 18.46 19.32
C ALA A 366 31.84 17.74 18.48
N ALA A 367 32.43 16.66 19.02
CA ALA A 367 33.39 15.85 18.28
C ALA A 367 32.74 15.12 17.10
N TYR A 368 31.53 14.60 17.31
CA TYR A 368 30.77 13.90 16.28
C TYR A 368 30.39 14.83 15.12
N THR A 369 29.84 16.01 15.42
CA THR A 369 29.52 17.05 14.42
C THR A 369 30.75 17.43 13.61
N SER A 370 31.88 17.66 14.27
CA SER A 370 33.13 18.02 13.59
C SER A 370 33.61 16.91 12.65
N ALA A 371 33.52 15.65 13.09
CA ALA A 371 33.89 14.49 12.28
C ALA A 371 32.93 14.27 11.10
N TYR A 372 31.63 14.45 11.31
CA TYR A 372 30.62 14.36 10.26
C TYR A 372 30.85 15.40 9.16
N VAL A 373 31.11 16.66 9.54
CA VAL A 373 31.40 17.76 8.60
C VAL A 373 32.65 17.48 7.76
N ALA A 374 33.69 16.89 8.36
CA ALA A 374 34.87 16.46 7.63
C ALA A 374 34.53 15.33 6.64
N PHE A 375 33.78 14.32 7.10
CA PHE A 375 33.37 13.17 6.30
C PHE A 375 32.56 13.59 5.06
N VAL A 376 31.55 14.46 5.19
CA VAL A 376 30.76 14.91 4.03
C VAL A 376 31.59 15.72 3.03
N GLY A 377 32.64 16.41 3.50
CA GLY A 377 33.64 17.05 2.63
C GLY A 377 34.49 16.04 1.86
N GLU A 378 34.91 14.95 2.52
CA GLU A 378 35.61 13.84 1.85
C GLU A 378 34.72 13.13 0.83
N VAL A 379 33.45 12.89 1.14
CA VAL A 379 32.47 12.34 0.19
C VAL A 379 32.27 13.28 -0.99
N ALA A 380 32.18 14.60 -0.77
CA ALA A 380 32.07 15.58 -1.84
C ALA A 380 33.28 15.55 -2.81
N ALA A 381 34.47 15.21 -2.32
CA ALA A 381 35.66 15.04 -3.16
C ALA A 381 35.56 13.81 -4.10
N LEU A 382 34.70 12.83 -3.80
CA LEU A 382 34.35 11.72 -4.72
C LEU A 382 33.38 12.16 -5.84
N ALA A 383 32.91 13.40 -5.77
CA ALA A 383 32.05 14.08 -6.72
C ALA A 383 30.67 13.42 -6.96
N PRO A 384 29.90 13.06 -5.93
CA PRO A 384 28.47 12.76 -6.14
C PRO A 384 27.76 13.98 -6.73
N ASP A 385 26.60 13.79 -7.36
CA ASP A 385 25.84 14.89 -7.94
C ASP A 385 25.12 15.71 -6.87
N ALA A 386 24.66 15.05 -5.80
CA ALA A 386 24.07 15.71 -4.64
C ALA A 386 24.39 14.99 -3.32
N ILE A 387 24.39 15.76 -2.23
CA ILE A 387 24.42 15.27 -0.85
C ILE A 387 23.24 15.88 -0.10
N GLU A 388 22.42 15.03 0.50
CA GLU A 388 21.44 15.42 1.52
C GLU A 388 22.08 15.26 2.91
N VAL A 389 22.09 16.36 3.67
CA VAL A 389 22.73 16.44 4.98
C VAL A 389 21.73 16.01 6.04
N TRP A 390 21.86 14.75 6.45
CA TRP A 390 20.98 14.04 7.37
C TRP A 390 19.56 13.80 6.81
N GLU A 391 18.85 12.86 7.41
CA GLU A 391 17.46 12.53 7.09
C GLU A 391 16.59 12.69 8.34
N GLU A 392 15.46 13.37 8.21
CA GLU A 392 14.48 13.58 9.28
C GLU A 392 15.11 14.06 10.60
N PRO A 393 15.82 15.20 10.62
CA PRO A 393 16.44 15.72 11.85
C PRO A 393 15.44 16.09 12.95
N ASN A 394 14.13 16.11 12.65
CA ASN A 394 13.05 16.30 13.59
C ASN A 394 12.52 15.00 14.23
N ASN A 395 13.03 13.84 13.80
CA ASN A 395 12.66 12.51 14.28
C ASN A 395 13.66 12.01 15.34
N PRO A 396 13.21 11.64 16.57
CA PRO A 396 14.09 11.10 17.61
C PRO A 396 14.85 9.83 17.20
N ASP A 397 14.25 8.99 16.35
CA ASP A 397 14.90 7.76 15.90
C ASP A 397 16.07 8.03 14.93
N SER A 398 16.00 9.14 14.19
CA SER A 398 16.98 9.52 13.17
C SER A 398 18.05 10.48 13.70
N TRP A 399 17.68 11.40 14.60
CA TRP A 399 18.59 12.39 15.17
C TRP A 399 19.09 11.99 16.56
N GLY A 400 18.22 11.42 17.38
CA GLY A 400 18.48 11.09 18.78
C GLY A 400 17.61 11.89 19.73
N GLU A 401 17.10 11.20 20.75
CA GLU A 401 16.39 11.80 21.88
C GLU A 401 17.28 12.82 22.61
N ASP A 402 16.63 13.80 23.24
CA ASP A 402 17.22 14.93 23.97
C ASP A 402 18.13 15.89 23.15
N LEU A 403 18.26 15.73 21.83
CA LEU A 403 19.15 16.52 20.98
C LEU A 403 18.46 17.26 19.84
N ILE A 404 17.14 17.09 19.67
CA ILE A 404 16.42 17.70 18.55
C ILE A 404 16.33 19.21 18.73
N SER A 405 16.87 19.92 17.74
CA SER A 405 16.92 21.37 17.73
C SER A 405 17.09 21.85 16.29
N PRO A 406 16.14 22.65 15.76
CA PRO A 406 16.27 23.18 14.41
C PRO A 406 17.47 24.13 14.25
N ALA A 407 17.89 24.78 15.34
CA ALA A 407 19.09 25.63 15.34
C ALA A 407 20.37 24.78 15.24
N ASP A 408 20.50 23.73 16.05
CA ASP A 408 21.69 22.87 16.05
C ASP A 408 21.82 22.08 14.73
N TYR A 409 20.68 21.60 14.19
CA TYR A 409 20.64 21.03 12.84
C TYR A 409 21.12 22.04 11.78
N THR A 410 20.66 23.29 11.87
CA THR A 410 21.03 24.32 10.90
C THR A 410 22.52 24.68 10.99
N ASP A 411 23.12 24.61 12.18
CA ASP A 411 24.56 24.79 12.36
C ASP A 411 25.37 23.64 11.76
N LEU A 412 24.94 22.38 11.94
CA LEU A 412 25.51 21.22 11.24
C LEU A 412 25.40 21.37 9.72
N LEU A 413 24.21 21.74 9.23
CA LEU A 413 23.94 21.94 7.81
C LEU A 413 24.85 23.01 7.22
N ARG A 414 25.02 24.15 7.90
CA ARG A 414 25.89 25.24 7.46
C ARG A 414 27.36 24.85 7.39
N ALA A 415 27.86 24.16 8.41
CA ALA A 415 29.23 23.68 8.43
C ALA A 415 29.46 22.63 7.32
N SER A 416 28.50 21.73 7.13
CA SER A 416 28.50 20.71 6.07
C SER A 416 28.50 21.36 4.68
N TYR A 417 27.62 22.33 4.44
CA TYR A 417 27.55 23.09 3.19
C TYR A 417 28.90 23.73 2.84
N GLN A 418 29.54 24.40 3.81
CA GLN A 418 30.85 25.01 3.59
C GLN A 418 31.93 23.96 3.26
N SER A 419 31.96 22.85 4.00
CA SER A 419 32.90 21.74 3.77
C SER A 419 32.71 21.12 2.37
N ILE A 420 31.46 20.81 2.00
CA ILE A 420 31.10 20.24 0.70
C ILE A 420 31.46 21.20 -0.43
N LYS A 421 31.07 22.48 -0.35
CA LYS A 421 31.35 23.47 -1.40
C LYS A 421 32.83 23.78 -1.55
N LEU A 422 33.60 23.71 -0.46
CA LEU A 422 35.06 23.86 -0.50
C LEU A 422 35.72 22.68 -1.23
N ALA A 423 35.26 21.46 -0.96
CA ALA A 423 35.77 20.26 -1.62
C ALA A 423 35.35 20.18 -3.08
N ASN A 424 34.08 20.47 -3.38
CA ASN A 424 33.53 20.46 -4.72
C ASN A 424 32.30 21.38 -4.84
N PRO A 425 32.43 22.55 -5.50
CA PRO A 425 31.34 23.53 -5.61
C PRO A 425 30.16 23.05 -6.46
N ASN A 426 30.33 22.00 -7.28
CA ASN A 426 29.30 21.49 -8.17
C ASN A 426 28.33 20.53 -7.49
N VAL A 427 28.66 20.00 -6.30
CA VAL A 427 27.77 19.11 -5.55
C VAL A 427 26.56 19.90 -5.08
N LEU A 428 25.35 19.46 -5.43
CA LEU A 428 24.11 20.03 -4.90
C LEU A 428 23.97 19.66 -3.42
N VAL A 429 23.85 20.66 -2.54
CA VAL A 429 23.65 20.44 -1.10
C VAL A 429 22.17 20.63 -0.76
N ILE A 430 21.55 19.57 -0.24
CA ILE A 430 20.15 19.54 0.14
C ILE A 430 20.06 19.44 1.67
N SER A 431 19.20 20.24 2.30
CA SER A 431 18.86 19.99 3.72
C SER A 431 18.12 18.66 3.84
N GLY A 432 18.19 18.00 4.99
CA GLY A 432 17.41 16.81 5.28
C GLY A 432 15.91 17.09 5.16
N GLY A 433 15.21 16.20 4.47
CA GLY A 433 13.75 16.16 4.47
C GLY A 433 13.22 15.88 5.87
N LEU A 434 12.15 16.57 6.26
CA LEU A 434 11.54 16.43 7.59
C LEU A 434 10.53 15.29 7.61
N LEU A 435 10.49 14.54 8.72
CA LEU A 435 9.45 13.55 9.00
C LEU A 435 8.10 14.29 9.07
N PRO A 436 7.11 13.96 8.22
CA PRO A 436 5.82 14.62 8.30
C PRO A 436 5.03 14.11 9.51
N THR A 437 4.92 14.92 10.56
CA THR A 437 4.39 14.49 11.85
C THR A 437 3.65 15.60 12.59
N ASP A 438 2.55 15.20 13.24
CA ASP A 438 1.73 16.02 14.15
C ASP A 438 1.64 15.42 15.56
N GLN A 439 2.62 14.59 15.91
CA GLN A 439 2.64 13.83 17.17
C GLN A 439 3.08 14.69 18.38
N PHE A 440 3.55 15.91 18.15
CA PHE A 440 4.13 16.78 19.18
C PHE A 440 3.28 18.03 19.47
N ASP A 441 1.97 18.00 19.20
CA ASP A 441 0.99 19.06 19.50
C ASP A 441 1.36 20.45 18.94
N GLY A 442 1.95 20.49 17.75
CA GLY A 442 2.44 21.68 17.06
C GLY A 442 3.75 22.22 17.62
N ARG A 443 4.51 21.44 18.40
CA ARG A 443 5.67 21.91 19.15
C ARG A 443 6.97 21.25 18.68
N CYS A 444 8.05 21.94 19.02
CA CYS A 444 9.41 21.44 18.91
C CYS A 444 10.00 21.24 20.30
N THR A 445 10.47 20.03 20.58
CA THR A 445 11.17 19.68 21.82
C THR A 445 12.43 18.90 21.51
N ALA A 446 13.28 18.74 22.51
CA ALA A 446 14.48 17.92 22.40
C ALA A 446 14.18 16.43 22.10
N ASN A 447 12.96 15.97 22.35
CA ASN A 447 12.50 14.58 22.20
C ASN A 447 11.52 14.38 21.03
N GLY A 448 11.51 15.32 20.09
CA GLY A 448 10.66 15.26 18.92
C GLY A 448 10.07 16.61 18.56
N CYS A 449 9.85 16.80 17.27
CA CYS A 449 9.42 18.08 16.74
C CYS A 449 8.50 17.91 15.53
N ASP A 450 7.35 18.57 15.57
CA ASP A 450 6.45 18.64 14.42
C ASP A 450 7.13 19.37 13.27
N ASP A 451 6.87 18.91 12.06
CA ASP A 451 7.52 19.35 10.82
C ASP A 451 7.43 20.87 10.59
N ASP A 452 6.26 21.48 10.78
CA ASP A 452 6.10 22.94 10.66
C ASP A 452 6.93 23.73 11.69
N ALA A 453 6.95 23.24 12.94
CA ALA A 453 7.72 23.88 14.01
C ALA A 453 9.23 23.79 13.75
N PHE A 454 9.70 22.63 13.27
CA PHE A 454 11.10 22.44 12.91
C PHE A 454 11.48 23.30 11.70
N LEU A 455 10.65 23.31 10.66
CA LEU A 455 10.85 24.09 9.43
C LEU A 455 10.92 25.60 9.73
N THR A 456 10.02 26.10 10.56
CA THR A 456 10.02 27.49 11.04
C THR A 456 11.30 27.80 11.82
N GLY A 457 11.74 26.88 12.68
CA GLY A 457 13.01 27.01 13.39
C GLY A 457 14.23 27.05 12.47
N MET A 458 14.26 26.20 11.43
CA MET A 458 15.31 26.22 10.42
C MET A 458 15.37 27.56 9.68
N ALA A 459 14.21 28.12 9.30
CA ALA A 459 14.15 29.42 8.66
C ALA A 459 14.64 30.54 9.60
N ALA A 460 14.25 30.50 10.88
CA ALA A 460 14.72 31.45 11.89
C ALA A 460 16.24 31.35 12.14
N ALA A 461 16.81 30.15 11.98
CA ALA A 461 18.24 29.89 12.04
C ALA A 461 18.97 30.15 10.71
N ASP A 462 18.30 30.71 9.70
CA ASP A 462 18.85 31.03 8.37
C ASP A 462 19.35 29.81 7.57
N ALA A 463 18.65 28.67 7.66
CA ALA A 463 18.98 27.47 6.89
C ALA A 463 18.95 27.71 5.37
N GLY A 464 18.22 28.74 4.92
CA GLY A 464 18.18 29.12 3.51
C GLY A 464 19.56 29.43 2.94
N THR A 465 20.49 29.98 3.71
CA THR A 465 21.86 30.25 3.23
C THR A 465 22.79 29.03 3.27
N ALA A 466 22.35 27.95 3.93
CA ALA A 466 23.12 26.74 4.19
C ALA A 466 22.73 25.55 3.29
N ALA A 467 21.88 25.76 2.28
CA ALA A 467 21.53 24.74 1.30
C ALA A 467 21.26 25.36 -0.08
N ASP A 468 21.49 24.58 -1.12
CA ASP A 468 21.06 24.92 -2.49
C ASP A 468 19.57 24.64 -2.68
N CYS A 469 19.05 23.66 -1.94
CA CYS A 469 17.68 23.18 -2.01
C CYS A 469 17.18 22.78 -0.62
N ILE A 470 15.94 23.12 -0.28
CA ILE A 470 15.32 22.66 0.98
C ILE A 470 14.70 21.29 0.73
N GLY A 471 15.21 20.27 1.41
CA GLY A 471 14.68 18.91 1.35
C GLY A 471 13.33 18.79 2.04
N MET A 472 12.48 17.91 1.54
CA MET A 472 11.15 17.66 2.09
C MET A 472 10.68 16.23 1.78
N HIS A 473 9.92 15.63 2.69
CA HIS A 473 9.31 14.32 2.51
C HIS A 473 7.79 14.43 2.35
N TYR A 474 7.20 13.81 1.33
CA TYR A 474 5.74 13.65 1.22
C TYR A 474 5.38 12.17 1.14
N THR A 475 5.39 11.51 2.30
CA THR A 475 5.13 10.07 2.46
C THR A 475 3.80 9.76 3.15
N THR A 476 3.06 10.80 3.53
CA THR A 476 1.78 10.65 4.24
C THR A 476 0.56 10.83 3.34
N GLY A 477 0.69 11.02 2.03
CA GLY A 477 -0.43 11.23 1.13
C GLY A 477 -1.47 10.10 1.17
N ALA A 478 -2.74 10.45 1.39
CA ALA A 478 -3.86 9.50 1.45
C ALA A 478 -5.01 9.83 0.48
N VAL A 479 -4.82 10.88 -0.33
CA VAL A 479 -5.79 11.43 -1.28
C VAL A 479 -5.06 11.94 -2.52
N PRO A 480 -5.76 12.21 -3.65
CA PRO A 480 -5.12 12.77 -4.84
C PRO A 480 -4.33 14.07 -4.57
N PRO A 481 -3.20 14.33 -5.22
CA PRO A 481 -2.36 15.52 -4.99
C PRO A 481 -3.04 16.84 -5.38
N ASN A 482 -4.14 16.82 -6.13
CA ASN A 482 -4.86 18.03 -6.52
C ASN A 482 -5.92 18.49 -5.49
N VAL A 483 -6.11 17.76 -4.39
CA VAL A 483 -7.08 18.12 -3.34
C VAL A 483 -6.41 18.69 -2.08
N SER A 484 -7.20 19.37 -1.25
CA SER A 484 -6.78 19.88 0.06
C SER A 484 -7.75 19.49 1.19
N VAL A 485 -8.64 18.53 0.92
CA VAL A 485 -9.64 17.99 1.84
C VAL A 485 -9.86 16.50 1.53
N GLY A 486 -10.49 15.77 2.46
CA GLY A 486 -10.91 14.38 2.23
C GLY A 486 -10.06 13.33 2.92
N ASP A 487 -9.02 13.72 3.64
CA ASP A 487 -8.29 12.79 4.51
C ASP A 487 -9.17 12.34 5.69
N ALA A 488 -9.22 11.03 5.93
CA ALA A 488 -10.07 10.43 6.96
C ALA A 488 -9.39 10.30 8.34
N ARG A 489 -8.10 10.63 8.45
CA ARG A 489 -7.36 10.59 9.72
C ARG A 489 -7.81 11.68 10.69
N SER A 490 -7.41 11.53 11.95
CA SER A 490 -7.45 12.63 12.93
C SER A 490 -6.62 13.81 12.43
N ASN A 491 -7.03 15.03 12.79
CA ASN A 491 -6.44 16.27 12.30
C ASN A 491 -6.43 16.38 10.76
N PRO A 492 -7.61 16.36 10.11
CA PRO A 492 -7.73 16.36 8.65
C PRO A 492 -7.30 17.69 8.02
N THR A 493 -6.88 18.67 8.81
CA THR A 493 -6.37 19.98 8.39
C THR A 493 -4.85 20.07 8.48
N HIS A 494 -4.15 19.02 8.92
CA HIS A 494 -2.70 19.04 9.00
C HIS A 494 -2.09 19.24 7.60
N HIS A 495 -1.13 20.17 7.48
CA HIS A 495 -0.60 20.61 6.19
C HIS A 495 0.07 19.48 5.39
N SER A 496 0.71 18.52 6.07
CA SER A 496 1.34 17.37 5.42
C SER A 496 0.37 16.32 4.90
N ARG A 497 -0.94 16.43 5.19
CA ARG A 497 -1.97 15.50 4.65
C ARG A 497 -2.17 15.71 3.14
N TYR A 498 -1.97 16.94 2.67
CA TYR A 498 -2.22 17.31 1.28
C TYR A 498 -0.96 17.88 0.63
N TYR A 499 -0.64 17.36 -0.54
CA TYR A 499 0.44 17.85 -1.39
C TYR A 499 0.45 19.39 -1.51
N PRO A 500 -0.64 20.09 -1.90
CA PRO A 500 -0.58 21.53 -2.13
C PRO A 500 -0.35 22.33 -0.86
N THR A 501 -0.87 21.88 0.30
CA THR A 501 -0.68 22.59 1.57
C THR A 501 0.74 22.45 2.08
N MET A 502 1.34 21.26 1.94
CA MET A 502 2.74 21.04 2.32
C MET A 502 3.69 21.84 1.42
N VAL A 503 3.48 21.79 0.10
CA VAL A 503 4.27 22.57 -0.86
C VAL A 503 4.18 24.07 -0.58
N ASN A 504 2.98 24.58 -0.33
CA ASN A 504 2.78 25.98 0.00
C ASN A 504 3.49 26.37 1.29
N LEU A 505 3.43 25.53 2.33
CA LEU A 505 4.14 25.80 3.58
C LEU A 505 5.64 26.00 3.32
N TYR A 506 6.30 25.03 2.70
CA TYR A 506 7.73 25.10 2.40
C TYR A 506 8.09 26.28 1.51
N ALA A 507 7.31 26.51 0.46
CA ALA A 507 7.53 27.63 -0.46
C ALA A 507 7.37 29.00 0.22
N THR A 508 6.47 29.12 1.19
CA THR A 508 6.29 30.37 1.95
C THR A 508 7.35 30.57 3.02
N THR A 509 7.82 29.50 3.65
CA THR A 509 8.87 29.54 4.67
C THR A 509 10.25 29.83 4.05
N PHE A 510 10.51 29.32 2.85
CA PHE A 510 11.77 29.56 2.11
C PHE A 510 11.51 30.12 0.70
N PRO A 511 11.05 31.38 0.57
CA PRO A 511 10.56 31.92 -0.70
C PRO A 511 11.62 32.05 -1.80
N GLY A 512 12.90 32.15 -1.44
CA GLY A 512 14.03 32.28 -2.36
C GLY A 512 14.80 30.99 -2.62
N LYS A 513 14.29 29.83 -2.18
CA LYS A 513 15.00 28.55 -2.30
C LYS A 513 14.18 27.55 -3.14
N PRO A 514 14.85 26.81 -4.05
CA PRO A 514 14.28 25.61 -4.62
C PRO A 514 13.91 24.59 -3.54
N LEU A 515 12.89 23.79 -3.84
CA LEU A 515 12.47 22.66 -3.02
C LEU A 515 12.92 21.34 -3.68
N CYS A 516 13.25 20.36 -2.86
CA CYS A 516 13.65 19.03 -3.31
C CYS A 516 12.83 17.99 -2.53
N PHE A 517 11.96 17.27 -3.23
CA PHE A 517 11.44 16.04 -2.66
C PHE A 517 12.58 15.03 -2.66
N THR A 518 13.20 14.84 -1.50
CA THR A 518 14.16 13.74 -1.28
C THR A 518 13.42 12.44 -0.99
N GLU A 519 12.13 12.54 -0.63
CA GLU A 519 11.16 11.45 -0.66
C GLU A 519 9.76 11.97 -1.03
N ILE A 520 9.12 11.33 -1.99
CA ILE A 520 7.68 11.49 -2.23
C ILE A 520 7.08 10.15 -2.65
N GLY A 521 5.98 9.77 -2.03
CA GLY A 521 5.34 8.50 -2.32
C GLY A 521 3.95 8.36 -1.70
N TYR A 522 3.16 7.50 -2.33
CA TYR A 522 1.85 7.09 -1.84
C TYR A 522 1.91 5.62 -1.47
N LEU A 523 1.62 5.28 -0.22
CA LEU A 523 1.58 3.90 0.21
C LEU A 523 0.33 3.22 -0.36
N THR A 524 0.48 2.02 -0.93
CA THR A 524 -0.64 1.12 -1.24
C THR A 524 -0.75 -0.02 -0.23
N GLY A 525 -1.97 -0.33 0.20
CA GLY A 525 -2.25 -1.52 1.01
C GLY A 525 -2.15 -2.83 0.22
N GLU A 526 -2.14 -2.77 -1.11
CA GLU A 526 -2.05 -3.96 -1.94
C GLU A 526 -0.68 -4.63 -1.80
N GLY A 527 -0.69 -5.96 -1.68
CA GLY A 527 0.50 -6.77 -1.38
C GLY A 527 0.67 -7.09 0.11
N PHE A 528 0.06 -6.32 1.02
CA PHE A 528 0.03 -6.67 2.44
C PHE A 528 -1.10 -7.64 2.76
N ALA A 529 -0.81 -8.62 3.63
CA ALA A 529 -1.87 -9.33 4.33
C ALA A 529 -2.57 -8.43 5.36
N LEU A 530 -1.81 -7.51 5.95
CA LEU A 530 -2.26 -6.43 6.80
C LEU A 530 -1.22 -5.31 6.76
N VAL A 531 -1.65 -4.08 6.47
CA VAL A 531 -0.79 -2.90 6.54
C VAL A 531 -0.45 -2.62 8.00
N PRO A 532 0.81 -2.28 8.36
CA PRO A 532 1.15 -1.94 9.74
C PRO A 532 0.27 -0.80 10.26
N GLU A 533 -0.08 -0.83 11.54
CA GLU A 533 -1.13 0.04 12.12
C GLU A 533 -0.86 1.53 11.95
N ALA A 534 0.40 1.95 12.08
CA ALA A 534 0.82 3.34 11.86
C ALA A 534 0.50 3.86 10.44
N PHE A 535 0.31 2.95 9.49
CA PHE A 535 0.04 3.24 8.08
C PHE A 535 -1.35 2.76 7.60
N ALA A 536 -2.25 2.45 8.53
CA ALA A 536 -3.61 1.98 8.21
C ALA A 536 -4.41 2.97 7.34
N PHE A 537 -4.02 4.25 7.29
CA PHE A 537 -4.62 5.25 6.40
C PHE A 537 -4.53 4.88 4.91
N ALA A 538 -3.57 4.03 4.54
CA ALA A 538 -3.30 3.62 3.18
C ALA A 538 -3.85 2.24 2.82
N GLU A 539 -4.55 1.56 3.74
CA GLU A 539 -5.07 0.20 3.55
C GLU A 539 -5.95 0.05 2.31
N ASN A 540 -6.69 1.10 1.93
CA ASN A 540 -7.60 1.10 0.79
C ASN A 540 -7.05 1.83 -0.45
N ILE A 541 -5.79 2.26 -0.44
CA ILE A 541 -5.16 2.87 -1.60
C ILE A 541 -4.71 1.73 -2.52
N THR A 542 -5.24 1.68 -3.74
CA THR A 542 -4.91 0.67 -4.75
C THR A 542 -3.60 1.01 -5.47
N LEU A 543 -3.02 0.06 -6.20
CA LEU A 543 -1.88 0.33 -7.08
C LEU A 543 -2.22 1.35 -8.18
N GLU A 544 -3.46 1.37 -8.65
CA GLU A 544 -3.95 2.37 -9.62
C GLU A 544 -3.93 3.77 -9.02
N ASN A 545 -4.40 3.93 -7.77
CA ASN A 545 -4.33 5.21 -7.06
C ASN A 545 -2.88 5.65 -6.87
N GLN A 546 -2.00 4.75 -6.41
CA GLN A 546 -0.57 5.05 -6.23
C GLN A 546 0.05 5.56 -7.53
N ALA A 547 -0.14 4.84 -8.64
CA ALA A 547 0.42 5.21 -9.94
C ALA A 547 -0.11 6.56 -10.44
N ALA A 548 -1.43 6.75 -10.41
CA ALA A 548 -2.07 7.98 -10.89
C ALA A 548 -1.67 9.20 -10.04
N TRP A 549 -1.65 9.06 -8.71
CA TRP A 549 -1.35 10.17 -7.80
C TRP A 549 0.12 10.55 -7.83
N LEU A 550 1.03 9.58 -7.99
CA LEU A 550 2.45 9.89 -8.13
C LEU A 550 2.74 10.64 -9.44
N ALA A 551 2.14 10.20 -10.55
CA ALA A 551 2.26 10.89 -11.84
C ALA A 551 1.63 12.29 -11.81
N GLU A 552 0.48 12.47 -11.14
CA GLU A 552 -0.13 13.78 -10.99
C GLU A 552 0.72 14.72 -10.10
N ALA A 553 1.31 14.20 -9.01
CA ALA A 553 2.18 14.98 -8.13
C ALA A 553 3.47 15.42 -8.85
N GLU A 554 4.06 14.55 -9.68
CA GLU A 554 5.20 14.88 -10.53
C GLU A 554 4.83 15.98 -11.54
N SER A 555 3.69 15.85 -12.23
CA SER A 555 3.24 16.84 -13.20
C SER A 555 2.98 18.21 -12.56
N LEU A 556 2.34 18.22 -11.38
CA LEU A 556 2.14 19.44 -10.59
C LEU A 556 3.47 20.05 -10.13
N SER A 557 4.44 19.23 -9.71
CA SER A 557 5.79 19.68 -9.32
C SER A 557 6.51 20.35 -10.50
N ARG A 558 6.49 19.70 -11.66
CA ARG A 558 7.10 20.17 -12.90
C ARG A 558 6.51 21.52 -13.34
N GLN A 559 5.20 21.69 -13.22
CA GLN A 559 4.51 22.94 -13.58
C GLN A 559 4.71 24.07 -12.58
N ASN A 560 4.98 23.76 -11.30
CA ASN A 560 5.11 24.76 -10.24
C ASN A 560 6.42 25.58 -10.35
N GLY A 561 7.47 25.04 -10.97
CA GLY A 561 8.75 25.73 -11.20
C GLY A 561 9.61 25.95 -9.94
N ARG A 562 9.14 25.53 -8.75
CA ARG A 562 9.90 25.63 -7.49
C ARG A 562 10.79 24.42 -7.21
N PHE A 563 10.56 23.31 -7.88
CA PHE A 563 11.23 22.06 -7.58
C PHE A 563 12.49 21.88 -8.41
N ARG A 564 13.58 21.51 -7.74
CA ARG A 564 14.82 21.08 -8.38
C ARG A 564 14.84 19.55 -8.59
N LEU A 565 14.31 18.80 -7.63
CA LEU A 565 14.41 17.34 -7.60
C LEU A 565 13.12 16.70 -7.07
N PHE A 566 12.73 15.59 -7.67
CA PHE A 566 11.59 14.75 -7.29
C PHE A 566 12.02 13.29 -7.16
N ILE A 567 12.33 12.84 -5.95
CA ILE A 567 12.75 11.47 -5.66
C ILE A 567 11.57 10.64 -5.17
N VAL A 568 11.17 9.66 -5.97
CA VAL A 568 10.14 8.69 -5.59
C VAL A 568 10.64 7.80 -4.45
N TYR A 569 9.89 7.78 -3.35
CA TYR A 569 10.03 6.81 -2.27
C TYR A 569 9.01 5.70 -2.49
N ASN A 570 9.40 4.46 -2.79
CA ASN A 570 10.75 4.02 -3.17
C ASN A 570 10.68 3.07 -4.38
N VAL A 571 11.81 2.68 -4.95
CA VAL A 571 11.83 1.83 -6.16
C VAL A 571 11.61 0.36 -5.82
N ASP A 572 12.35 -0.17 -4.84
CA ASP A 572 12.61 -1.61 -4.71
C ASP A 572 12.53 -2.18 -3.28
N GLY A 573 11.95 -1.47 -2.33
CA GLY A 573 11.72 -1.94 -0.97
C GLY A 573 10.73 -3.10 -0.95
N ALA A 574 11.17 -4.34 -1.10
CA ALA A 574 10.27 -5.48 -1.36
C ALA A 574 9.82 -6.27 -0.11
N ILE A 575 10.02 -5.75 1.10
CA ILE A 575 9.72 -6.47 2.35
C ILE A 575 8.27 -6.22 2.79
N TYR A 576 7.35 -7.14 2.45
CA TYR A 576 5.96 -7.11 2.90
C TYR A 576 5.78 -7.81 4.25
N ASN A 577 5.80 -7.05 5.34
CA ASN A 577 5.51 -7.57 6.67
C ASN A 577 4.65 -6.60 7.49
N ASP A 578 4.28 -6.97 8.71
CA ASP A 578 3.39 -6.20 9.60
C ASP A 578 4.13 -5.18 10.49
N ILE A 579 5.43 -5.04 10.30
CA ILE A 579 6.33 -4.18 11.08
C ILE A 579 6.83 -3.01 10.23
N ASP A 580 7.09 -3.28 8.94
CA ASP A 580 7.69 -2.38 7.98
C ASP A 580 6.77 -2.21 6.78
N ALA A 581 6.42 -0.95 6.51
CA ALA A 581 5.52 -0.58 5.44
C ALA A 581 6.23 -0.17 4.13
N GLN A 582 7.58 -0.22 4.07
CA GLN A 582 8.38 0.19 2.92
C GLN A 582 7.87 -0.39 1.58
N ALA A 583 7.39 -1.64 1.60
CA ALA A 583 6.89 -2.32 0.41
C ALA A 583 5.53 -1.82 -0.11
N GLY A 584 4.85 -1.00 0.67
CA GLY A 584 3.67 -0.27 0.21
C GLY A 584 4.03 0.96 -0.61
N TRP A 585 5.21 1.54 -0.41
CA TRP A 585 5.71 2.65 -1.25
C TRP A 585 6.51 2.19 -2.46
N ALA A 586 7.00 0.94 -2.45
CA ALA A 586 7.75 0.38 -3.58
C ALA A 586 6.93 0.38 -4.88
N ILE A 587 7.42 1.10 -5.89
CA ILE A 587 6.78 1.21 -7.20
C ILE A 587 7.00 -0.03 -8.06
N VAL A 588 8.12 -0.74 -7.89
CA VAL A 588 8.34 -2.05 -8.52
C VAL A 588 7.78 -3.13 -7.60
N ARG A 589 6.92 -3.97 -8.16
CA ARG A 589 6.20 -5.02 -7.44
C ARG A 589 6.98 -6.35 -7.47
N PRO A 590 6.69 -7.31 -6.56
CA PRO A 590 7.38 -8.60 -6.51
C PRO A 590 7.30 -9.43 -7.80
N ASP A 591 6.28 -9.21 -8.63
CA ASP A 591 6.13 -9.86 -9.93
C ASP A 591 6.90 -9.15 -11.07
N GLY A 592 7.65 -8.09 -10.73
CA GLY A 592 8.40 -7.25 -11.65
C GLY A 592 7.57 -6.19 -12.37
N SER A 593 6.25 -6.09 -12.11
CA SER A 593 5.44 -5.03 -12.68
C SER A 593 5.75 -3.68 -12.03
N CYS A 594 5.58 -2.58 -12.77
CA CYS A 594 5.68 -1.23 -12.23
C CYS A 594 4.63 -0.29 -12.87
N PRO A 595 3.37 -0.31 -12.39
CA PRO A 595 2.31 0.58 -12.90
C PRO A 595 2.66 2.07 -12.77
N ALA A 596 3.31 2.46 -11.66
CA ALA A 596 3.74 3.83 -11.46
C ALA A 596 4.87 4.26 -12.41
N CYS A 597 5.77 3.35 -12.81
CA CYS A 597 6.79 3.66 -13.81
C CYS A 597 6.15 3.98 -15.17
N ALA A 598 5.12 3.21 -15.56
CA ALA A 598 4.38 3.47 -16.79
C ALA A 598 3.67 4.83 -16.73
N ALA A 599 2.99 5.14 -15.63
CA ALA A 599 2.31 6.42 -15.45
C ALA A 599 3.26 7.63 -15.44
N LEU A 600 4.43 7.50 -14.79
CA LEU A 600 5.45 8.55 -14.77
C LEU A 600 6.10 8.78 -16.14
N GLY A 601 6.31 7.72 -16.92
CA GLY A 601 6.92 7.79 -18.25
C GLY A 601 6.01 8.41 -19.33
N GLU A 602 4.74 8.69 -19.03
CA GLU A 602 3.81 9.38 -19.93
C GLU A 602 3.89 10.91 -19.86
N ASN A 603 4.52 11.46 -18.80
CA ASN A 603 4.70 12.90 -18.58
C ASN A 603 5.95 13.46 -19.27
#